data_AF-A0ABD7QA09-F1
#
_entry.id   AF-A0ABD7QA09-F1
#
_cell.length_a   1.000
_cell.length_b   1.000
_cell.length_c   1.000
_cell.angle_alpha   90.00
_cell.angle_beta   90.00
_cell.angle_gamma   90.00
#
_symmetry.space_group_name_H-M   'P 1'
#
loop_
_entity.id
_entity.type
_entity.pdbx_description
1 polymer ?
#
loop_
_entity_poly.entity_id
_entity_poly.type
_entity_poly.pdbx_seq_one_letter_code
_entity_poly.pdbx_strand_id
1 'polypeptide(L)' 'MPYACKISEVIEWLQQHQHDDFVLCSLWYEDDVRSVDASATDEEARAALHHAANNHDAEQGINWDTLEAALDAIQQ' A
#
# COMPACT_ATOMS: atom_id res chain seq x y z
N MET A 1 11.51 1.03 -0.03
CA MET A 1 10.85 -0.28 -0.17
C MET A 1 9.48 -0.06 -0.78
N PRO A 2 9.33 0.02 -2.13
CA PRO A 2 8.02 0.22 -2.76
C PRO A 2 7.58 -1.09 -3.41
N TYR A 3 7.29 -2.10 -2.60
CA TYR A 3 6.56 -3.27 -3.06
C TYR A 3 5.53 -3.57 -1.98
N ALA A 4 4.24 -3.51 -2.33
CA ALA A 4 3.20 -4.05 -1.48
C ALA A 4 3.55 -5.51 -1.17
N CYS A 5 3.59 -5.87 0.10
CA CYS A 5 4.07 -7.16 0.58
C CYS A 5 3.34 -7.55 1.86
N LYS A 6 3.57 -8.78 2.34
CA LYS A 6 2.97 -9.24 3.59
C LYS A 6 3.65 -8.60 4.79
N ILE A 7 2.91 -8.47 5.90
CA ILE A 7 3.46 -7.98 7.18
C ILE A 7 4.67 -8.79 7.67
N SER A 8 4.72 -10.10 7.41
CA SER A 8 5.89 -10.92 7.75
C SER A 8 7.17 -10.42 7.07
N GLU A 9 7.08 -10.00 5.81
CA GLU A 9 8.22 -9.48 5.05
C GLU A 9 8.64 -8.09 5.57
N VAL A 10 7.66 -7.26 5.97
CA VAL A 10 7.92 -5.98 6.65
C VAL A 10 8.65 -6.20 7.98
N ILE A 11 8.22 -7.18 8.78
CA ILE A 11 8.86 -7.52 10.06
C ILE A 11 10.30 -8.00 9.83
N GLU A 12 10.52 -8.91 8.89
CA GLU A 12 11.85 -9.40 8.53
C GLU A 12 12.78 -8.26 8.09
N TRP A 13 12.25 -7.27 7.35
CA TRP A 13 13.01 -6.07 6.96
C TRP A 13 13.32 -5.15 8.15
N LEU A 14 12.35 -4.90 9.04
CA LEU A 14 12.53 -4.05 10.22
C LEU A 14 13.56 -4.65 11.19
N GLN A 15 13.59 -5.98 11.34
CA GLN A 15 14.57 -6.69 12.17
C GLN A 15 16.04 -6.50 11.72
N GLN A 16 16.28 -5.99 10.51
CA GLN A 16 17.62 -5.71 10.00
C GLN A 16 18.18 -4.34 10.41
N HIS A 17 17.36 -3.46 11.01
CA HIS A 17 17.74 -2.09 11.37
C HIS A 17 18.19 -1.96 12.84
N GLN A 18 18.83 -0.85 13.21
CA GLN A 18 19.21 -0.60 14.60
C GLN A 18 17.99 -0.15 15.41
N HIS A 19 17.89 -0.60 16.67
CA HIS A 19 16.69 -0.42 17.50
C HIS A 19 16.35 1.04 17.84
N ASP A 20 17.32 1.96 17.80
CA ASP A 20 17.15 3.35 18.21
C ASP A 20 16.90 4.31 17.03
N ASP A 21 16.71 3.78 15.82
CA ASP A 21 16.44 4.60 14.63
C ASP A 21 15.06 5.25 14.71
N PHE A 22 14.99 6.57 14.51
CA PHE A 22 13.74 7.32 14.43
C PHE A 22 13.14 7.18 13.03
N VAL A 23 11.97 6.54 12.92
CA VAL A 23 11.33 6.23 11.64
C VAL A 23 9.89 6.74 11.58
N LEU A 24 9.47 7.18 10.39
CA LEU A 24 8.07 7.37 10.01
C LEU A 24 7.70 6.27 9.02
N CYS A 25 6.66 5.49 9.33
CA CYS A 25 6.17 4.41 8.47
C CYS A 25 4.66 4.54 8.25
N SER A 26 4.21 4.28 7.04
CA SER A 26 2.80 4.21 6.66
C SER A 26 2.51 2.83 6.09
N LEU A 27 1.47 2.18 6.60
CA LEU A 27 1.01 0.87 6.16
C LEU A 27 -0.41 1.03 5.65
N TRP A 28 -0.66 0.47 4.47
CA TRP A 28 -1.97 0.40 3.83
C TRP A 28 -2.33 -1.06 3.62
N TYR A 29 -3.56 -1.41 3.93
CA TYR A 29 -4.10 -2.77 3.94
C TYR A 29 -5.13 -2.95 2.84
N GLU A 30 -5.46 -4.20 2.53
CA GLU A 30 -6.55 -4.51 1.60
C GLU A 30 -7.88 -3.88 2.07
N ASP A 31 -8.10 -3.78 3.38
CA ASP A 31 -9.29 -3.15 3.96
C ASP A 31 -9.35 -1.64 3.74
N ASP A 32 -8.21 -0.97 3.59
CA ASP A 32 -8.18 0.44 3.22
C ASP A 32 -8.66 0.61 1.77
N VAL A 33 -8.25 -0.28 0.85
CA VAL A 33 -8.80 -0.29 -0.52
C VAL A 33 -10.31 -0.58 -0.50
N ARG A 34 -10.75 -1.55 0.32
CA ARG A 34 -12.20 -1.86 0.47
C ARG A 34 -13.00 -0.74 1.14
N SER A 35 -12.34 0.19 1.82
CA SER A 35 -12.99 1.39 2.36
C SER A 35 -13.31 2.40 1.26
N VAL A 36 -12.58 2.36 0.13
CA VAL A 36 -12.89 3.12 -1.08
C VAL A 36 -14.04 2.45 -1.85
N ASP A 37 -13.96 1.14 -2.09
CA ASP A 37 -15.02 0.35 -2.71
C ASP A 37 -15.16 -1.02 -2.03
N ALA A 38 -16.27 -1.20 -1.31
CA ALA A 38 -16.55 -2.42 -0.56
C ALA A 38 -16.79 -3.65 -1.45
N SER A 39 -16.97 -3.47 -2.76
CA SER A 39 -17.13 -4.57 -3.72
C SER A 39 -15.80 -5.12 -4.24
N ALA A 40 -14.68 -4.43 -3.98
CA ALA A 40 -13.36 -4.84 -4.41
C ALA A 40 -12.99 -6.23 -3.85
N THR A 41 -12.58 -7.12 -4.75
CA THR A 41 -12.08 -8.46 -4.40
C THR A 41 -10.70 -8.39 -3.74
N ASP A 42 -10.29 -9.46 -3.07
CA ASP A 42 -8.94 -9.58 -2.49
C ASP A 42 -7.83 -9.39 -3.55
N GLU A 43 -8.09 -9.86 -4.77
CA GLU A 43 -7.16 -9.74 -5.90
C GLU A 43 -7.07 -8.31 -6.41
N GLU A 44 -8.19 -7.62 -6.58
CA GLU A 44 -8.21 -6.20 -6.96
C GLU A 44 -7.58 -5.33 -5.87
N ALA A 45 -7.89 -5.59 -4.59
CA ALA A 45 -7.32 -4.83 -3.48
C ALA A 45 -5.79 -4.95 -3.42
N ARG A 46 -5.25 -6.17 -3.58
CA ARG A 46 -3.79 -6.38 -3.67
C ARG A 46 -3.20 -5.73 -4.91
N ALA A 47 -3.86 -5.86 -6.06
CA ALA A 47 -3.41 -5.25 -7.30
C ALA A 47 -3.38 -3.71 -7.20
N ALA A 48 -4.38 -3.11 -6.56
CA ALA A 48 -4.44 -1.67 -6.30
C ALA A 48 -3.31 -1.22 -5.37
N LEU A 49 -3.01 -1.95 -4.29
CA LEU A 49 -1.86 -1.65 -3.42
C LEU A 49 -0.54 -1.75 -4.18
N HIS A 50 -0.36 -2.76 -5.03
CA HIS A 50 0.80 -2.86 -5.91
C HIS A 50 0.86 -1.70 -6.91
N HIS A 51 -0.27 -1.29 -7.47
CA HIS A 51 -0.35 -0.19 -8.42
C HIS A 51 0.01 1.14 -7.75
N ALA A 52 -0.58 1.44 -6.59
CA ALA A 52 -0.27 2.65 -5.80
C ALA A 52 1.21 2.69 -5.41
N ALA A 53 1.79 1.59 -4.95
CA ALA A 53 3.21 1.53 -4.59
C ALA A 53 4.14 1.88 -5.76
N ASN A 54 3.78 1.53 -6.99
CA ASN A 54 4.60 1.73 -8.19
C ASN A 54 4.31 3.04 -8.94
N ASN A 55 3.11 3.62 -8.80
CA ASN A 55 2.62 4.70 -9.67
C ASN A 55 2.11 5.94 -8.92
N HIS A 56 2.21 6.01 -7.59
CA HIS A 56 1.77 7.19 -6.84
C HIS A 56 2.56 8.45 -7.20
N ASP A 57 1.90 9.61 -7.06
CA ASP A 57 2.54 10.90 -7.15
C ASP A 57 3.42 11.13 -5.92
N ALA A 58 4.73 11.27 -6.13
CA ALA A 58 5.70 11.46 -5.06
C ALA A 58 5.55 12.81 -4.33
N GLU A 59 4.90 13.81 -4.93
CA GLU A 59 4.60 15.08 -4.25
C GLU A 59 3.47 14.94 -3.21
N GLN A 60 2.62 13.92 -3.35
CA GLN A 60 1.45 13.69 -2.49
C GLN A 60 1.63 12.46 -1.57
N GLY A 61 2.43 11.49 -2.01
CA GLY A 61 2.56 10.19 -1.35
C GLY A 61 1.34 9.30 -1.57
N ILE A 62 1.29 8.17 -0.86
CA ILE A 62 0.12 7.29 -0.88
C ILE A 62 -0.91 7.82 0.13
N ASN A 63 -2.11 8.09 -0.37
CA ASN A 63 -3.28 8.56 0.37
C ASN A 63 -4.57 7.91 -0.19
N TRP A 64 -5.73 8.31 0.34
CA TRP A 64 -7.03 7.78 -0.12
C TRP A 64 -7.29 8.02 -1.61
N ASP A 65 -7.00 9.23 -2.12
CA ASP A 65 -7.17 9.57 -3.54
C ASP A 65 -6.26 8.70 -4.43
N THR A 66 -5.06 8.34 -3.93
CA THR A 66 -4.14 7.43 -4.61
C THR A 66 -4.69 6.02 -4.66
N LEU A 67 -5.34 5.54 -3.58
CA LEU A 67 -5.97 4.22 -3.57
C LEU A 67 -7.17 4.15 -4.51
N GLU A 68 -7.98 5.22 -4.57
CA GLU A 68 -9.09 5.34 -5.52
C GLU A 68 -8.59 5.28 -6.96
N ALA A 69 -7.61 6.13 -7.32
CA ALA A 69 -7.04 6.13 -8.67
C ALA A 69 -6.38 4.79 -9.03
N ALA A 70 -5.73 4.13 -8.07
CA ALA A 70 -5.13 2.83 -8.28
C ALA A 70 -6.19 1.74 -8.49
N LEU A 71 -7.28 1.75 -7.73
CA LEU A 71 -8.37 0.77 -7.89
C LEU A 71 -9.10 0.97 -9.23
N ASP A 72 -9.38 2.22 -9.59
CA ASP A 72 -9.95 2.58 -10.89
C ASP A 72 -9.10 2.07 -12.06
N ALA A 73 -7.77 2.10 -11.93
CA ALA A 73 -6.86 1.58 -12.96
C ALA A 73 -6.86 0.05 -13.07
N ILE A 74 -7.24 -0.68 -12.01
CA ILE A 74 -7.33 -2.15 -12.01
C ILE A 74 -8.66 -2.64 -12.58
N GLN A 75 -9.75 -1.90 -12.34
CA GLN A 75 -11.10 -2.28 -12.76
C GLN A 75 -11.43 -1.93 -14.23
N GLN A 76 -10.52 -1.27 -14.94
CA GLN A 76 -10.62 -0.92 -16.37
C GLN A 76 -10.24 -2.07 -17.31
#